data_AF-A0A256G8D3-F1
#
_entry.id   AF-A0A256G8D3-F1
#
_cell.length_a   1.000
_cell.length_b   1.000
_cell.length_c   1.000
_cell.angle_alpha   90.00
_cell.angle_beta   90.00
_cell.angle_gamma   90.00
#
_symmetry.space_group_name_H-M   'P 1'
#
loop_
_entity.id
_entity.type
_entity.pdbx_description
1 polymer ?
#
loop_
_entity_poly.entity_id
_entity_poly.type
_entity_poly.pdbx_seq_one_letter_code
_entity_poly.pdbx_strand_id
1 'polypeptide(L)' 'MKGLTQTQLGEKTKLRQATISQLENGEGGVQLNTLTDVLAALNLELVIQERSTSAHDIEDLF' A
#
# COMPACT_ATOMS: atom_id res chain seq x y z
N MET A 1 -8.38 6.74 8.01
CA MET A 1 -6.99 6.21 8.12
C MET A 1 -6.83 5.57 9.49
N LYS A 2 -6.26 4.36 9.60
CA LYS A 2 -6.20 3.61 10.88
C LYS A 2 -5.31 4.24 11.98
N GLY A 3 -4.72 5.41 11.75
CA GLY A 3 -3.95 6.17 12.76
C GLY A 3 -2.70 5.46 13.29
N LEU A 4 -2.17 4.47 12.55
CA LEU A 4 -1.00 3.70 12.94
C LEU A 4 0.27 4.44 12.53
N THR A 5 1.29 4.43 13.39
CA THR A 5 2.66 4.75 12.99
C THR A 5 3.26 3.59 12.21
N GLN A 6 4.33 3.84 11.45
CA GLN A 6 5.05 2.78 10.72
C GLN A 6 5.58 1.68 11.67
N THR A 7 5.97 2.03 12.90
CA THR A 7 6.38 1.07 13.93
C THR A 7 5.21 0.17 14.34
N GLN A 8 4.04 0.74 14.61
CA GLN A 8 2.84 -0.02 14.97
C GLN A 8 2.36 -0.92 13.84
N LEU A 9 2.48 -0.48 12.59
CA LEU A 9 2.19 -1.30 11.42
C LEU A 9 3.19 -2.44 11.27
N GLY A 10 4.50 -2.17 11.47
CA GLY A 10 5.55 -3.18 11.48
C GLY A 10 5.33 -4.25 12.56
N GLU A 11 4.91 -3.86 13.76
CA GLU A 11 4.55 -4.80 14.83
C GLU A 11 3.36 -5.70 14.41
N LYS A 12 2.34 -5.14 13.76
CA LYS A 12 1.17 -5.91 13.28
C LYS A 12 1.53 -6.91 12.18
N THR A 13 2.47 -6.57 11.31
CA THR A 13 2.88 -7.39 10.15
C THR A 13 4.11 -8.24 10.42
N LYS A 14 4.75 -8.09 11.58
CA LYS A 14 6.08 -8.65 11.90
C LYS A 14 7.19 -8.19 10.95
N LEU A 15 7.03 -6.99 10.39
CA LEU A 15 8.03 -6.33 9.55
C LEU A 15 8.81 -5.29 10.36
N ARG A 16 10.03 -4.99 9.92
CA ARG A 16 10.79 -3.86 10.48
C ARG A 16 10.14 -2.55 10.04
N GLN A 17 10.15 -1.53 10.90
CA GLN A 17 9.68 -0.19 10.53
C GLN A 17 10.38 0.33 9.26
N ALA A 18 11.68 0.06 9.09
CA ALA A 18 12.41 0.41 7.88
C ALA A 18 11.80 -0.21 6.61
N THR A 19 11.31 -1.46 6.68
CA THR A 19 10.63 -2.13 5.56
C THR A 19 9.28 -1.48 5.25
N ILE A 20 8.54 -1.04 6.28
CA ILE A 20 7.31 -0.26 6.09
C ILE A 20 7.63 1.08 5.41
N SER A 21 8.67 1.78 5.85
CA SER A 21 9.10 3.04 5.24
C SER A 21 9.51 2.85 3.77
N GLN A 22 10.26 1.81 3.44
CA GLN A 22 10.66 1.51 2.06
C GLN A 22 9.43 1.26 1.17
N LEU A 23 8.46 0.48 1.67
CA LEU A 23 7.20 0.25 0.96
C LEU A 23 6.44 1.56 0.72
N GLU A 24 6.29 2.40 1.74
CA GLU A 24 5.57 3.67 1.64
C GLU A 24 6.26 4.69 0.71
N ASN A 25 7.59 4.68 0.67
CA ASN A 25 8.40 5.52 -0.22
C ASN A 25 8.45 4.99 -1.67
N GLY A 26 7.89 3.81 -1.94
CA GLY A 26 7.96 3.16 -3.25
C GLY A 26 9.39 2.76 -3.65
N GLU A 27 10.25 2.48 -2.67
CA GLU A 27 11.62 2.03 -2.94
C GLU A 27 11.61 0.65 -3.64
N GLY A 28 12.47 0.50 -4.64
CA GLY A 28 12.57 -0.76 -5.40
C GLY A 28 13.05 -1.93 -4.55
N GLY A 29 12.62 -3.14 -4.90
CA GLY A 29 13.05 -4.38 -4.22
C GLY A 29 12.11 -4.86 -3.10
N VAL A 30 11.04 -4.11 -2.79
CA VAL A 30 9.96 -4.62 -1.93
C VAL A 30 9.25 -5.77 -2.63
N GLN A 31 9.20 -6.92 -1.96
CA GLN A 31 8.56 -8.12 -2.48
C GLN A 31 7.03 -7.98 -2.43
N LEU A 32 6.33 -8.62 -3.37
CA LEU A 32 4.87 -8.59 -3.45
C LEU A 32 4.20 -9.15 -2.17
N ASN A 33 4.79 -10.15 -1.52
CA ASN A 33 4.31 -10.70 -0.25
C ASN A 33 4.26 -9.62 0.86
N THR A 34 5.29 -8.78 0.96
CA THR A 34 5.36 -7.66 1.92
C THR A 34 4.22 -6.69 1.69
N LEU A 35 3.94 -6.35 0.42
CA LEU A 35 2.80 -5.49 0.08
C LEU A 35 1.48 -6.15 0.51
N THR A 36 1.27 -7.42 0.15
CA THR A 36 0.01 -8.11 0.47
C THR A 36 -0.19 -8.32 1.98
N ASP A 37 0.88 -8.56 2.74
CA ASP A 37 0.82 -8.69 4.21
C ASP A 37 0.42 -7.37 4.86
N VAL A 38 0.96 -6.25 4.36
CA VAL A 38 0.59 -4.91 4.82
C VAL A 38 -0.88 -4.59 4.49
N LEU A 39 -1.33 -4.89 3.26
CA LEU A 39 -2.73 -4.71 2.87
C LEU A 39 -3.66 -5.53 3.77
N ALA A 40 -3.33 -6.80 4.03
CA ALA A 40 -4.10 -7.68 4.90
C ALA A 40 -4.18 -7.13 6.34
N ALA A 41 -3.07 -6.67 6.93
CA ALA A 41 -3.05 -6.05 8.25
C ALA A 41 -3.88 -4.75 8.31
N LEU A 42 -3.95 -4.03 7.19
CA LEU A 42 -4.79 -2.86 7.01
C LEU A 42 -6.23 -3.18 6.62
N ASN A 43 -6.59 -4.46 6.48
CA ASN A 43 -7.91 -4.89 6.01
C ASN A 43 -8.28 -4.24 4.67
N LEU A 44 -7.32 -4.25 3.74
CA LEU A 44 -7.44 -3.74 2.39
C LEU A 44 -7.30 -4.89 1.39
N GLU A 45 -7.90 -4.71 0.22
CA GLU A 45 -7.82 -5.64 -0.90
C GLU A 45 -7.09 -5.00 -2.07
N LEU A 46 -6.32 -5.81 -2.81
CA LEU A 46 -5.72 -5.41 -4.08
C LEU A 46 -6.61 -5.87 -5.23
N VAL A 47 -7.08 -4.94 -6.06
CA VAL A 47 -7.90 -5.24 -7.24
C VAL A 47 -7.09 -4.98 -8.50
N ILE A 48 -6.90 -6.02 -9.32
CA ILE A 48 -6.30 -5.91 -10.65
C ILE A 48 -7.43 -5.76 -11.66
N GLN A 49 -7.39 -4.68 -12.44
CA GLN A 49 -8.41 -4.36 -13.44
C GLN A 49 -7.75 -4.05 -14.78
N GLU A 50 -8.51 -4.16 -15.86
CA GLU A 50 -8.06 -3.67 -17.17
C GLU A 50 -7.75 -2.17 -17.07
N ARG A 51 -6.68 -1.75 -17.75
CA ARG A 51 -6.32 -0.33 -17.80
C ARG A 51 -7.43 0.42 -18.51
N SER A 52 -8.01 1.43 -17.85
CA SER A 52 -8.95 2.34 -18.53
C SER A 52 -8.24 2.98 -19.72
N THR A 53 -8.82 2.81 -20.90
CA THR A 53 -8.41 3.50 -22.14
C THR A 53 -9.09 4.85 -22.29
N SER A 54 -10.08 5.15 -21.44
CA SER A 54 -10.65 6.48 -21.34
C SER A 54 -9.77 7.31 -20.41
N ALA A 55 -9.16 8.36 -20.96
CA ALA A 55 -8.80 9.53 -20.19
C ALA A 55 -10.12 10.15 -19.71
N HIS A 56 -10.74 9.60 -18.66
CA HIS A 56 -11.69 10.39 -17.91
C HIS A 56 -10.84 11.36 -17.11
N ASP A 57 -10.81 12.56 -17.66
CA ASP A 57 -10.10 13.71 -17.16
C ASP A 57 -10.46 13.91 -15.69
N ILE A 58 -9.42 14.15 -14.91
CA ILE A 58 -9.49 14.56 -13.49
C ILE A 58 -10.37 15.83 -13.31
N GLU A 59 -10.78 16.46 -14.40
CA GLU A 59 -11.68 17.62 -14.49
C GLU A 59 -13.11 17.35 -13.99
N ASP A 60 -13.64 16.13 -14.07
CA ASP A 60 -15.01 15.84 -13.61
C ASP A 60 -15.14 15.63 -12.09
N LEU A 61 -14.02 15.67 -11.36
CA LEU A 61 -13.99 15.44 -9.91
C LEU A 61 -14.08 16.75 -9.08
N PHE A 62 -14.10 17.93 -9.74
CA PHE A 62 -14.13 19.25 -9.11
C PHE A 62 -15.29 20.12 -9.56
#